data_AF-A0A6G2BJQ9-F1
#
_entry.id   AF-A0A6G2BJQ9-F1
#
_cell.length_a   1.000
_cell.length_b   1.000
_cell.length_c   1.000
_cell.angle_alpha   90.00
_cell.angle_beta   90.00
_cell.angle_gamma   90.00
#
_symmetry.space_group_name_H-M   'P 1'
#
loop_
_entity.id
_entity.type
_entity.pdbx_description
1 polymer ?
#
loop_
_entity_poly.entity_id
_entity_poly.type
_entity_poly.pdbx_seq_one_letter_code
_entity_poly.pdbx_strand_id
1 'polypeptide(L)'
;MVGSTPASVQRHRWFDWSELRADLRSAVPDATAALVVTAGIFVWLYARVSSGTSMTLQVMPDLADADRYWMYWLCQAFGWSGLLWAWLTIMLGLVRSSSRPGWLRVSVARIERWHRTTSLTTIGLMFAHAALFFAELVRADEDGRSWIGRLTTSFAEVFVPGVYSSGTGRIAILIGLLALYLTIPLGLAFYLRRTTGSRMWRALHRFIVVGYVLSVWHTLLYGTNVWYDGAFRTTVWLLQLPVAVLFLVRLLAPARRGERLRPRDAAGRPGAVSLVARLAGRVAVAATVVGLLVVAATGRDGGRTPGVSGAGLDVTRTQVWVGLVVLLVVLAVVVRRMSPTRSAPKPARAPDRDGSATSGADTGRGGH
;
A
#
# COMPACT_ATOMS: atom_id res chain seq x y z
N MET A 1 -43.05 13.20 38.25
CA MET A 1 -42.21 13.78 37.18
C MET A 1 -40.86 13.09 37.20
N VAL A 2 -40.68 12.08 36.35
CA VAL A 2 -39.40 11.36 36.22
C VAL A 2 -38.63 12.02 35.09
N GLY A 3 -37.52 12.68 35.43
CA GLY A 3 -36.68 13.40 34.50
C GLY A 3 -36.02 12.44 33.50
N SER A 4 -36.47 12.51 32.26
CA SER A 4 -35.80 11.92 31.10
C SER A 4 -34.41 12.54 30.96
N THR A 5 -33.38 11.77 31.29
CA THR A 5 -31.98 12.11 31.02
C THR A 5 -31.80 12.23 29.50
N PRO A 6 -31.27 13.35 28.98
CA PRO A 6 -31.03 13.49 27.56
C PRO A 6 -30.00 12.44 27.15
N ALA A 7 -30.41 11.58 26.20
CA ALA A 7 -29.53 10.60 25.58
C ALA A 7 -28.25 11.32 25.10
N SER A 8 -27.13 11.02 25.75
CA SER A 8 -25.84 11.58 25.42
C SER A 8 -25.60 11.33 23.93
N VAL A 9 -25.55 12.40 23.14
CA VAL A 9 -25.18 12.34 21.73
C VAL A 9 -23.75 11.82 21.68
N GLN A 10 -23.62 10.50 21.53
CA GLN A 10 -22.35 9.82 21.36
C GLN A 10 -21.78 10.36 20.05
N ARG A 11 -20.90 11.37 20.13
CA ARG A 11 -20.18 11.90 18.96
C ARG A 11 -19.44 10.71 18.34
N HIS A 12 -19.98 10.17 17.24
CA HIS A 12 -19.34 9.13 16.47
C HIS A 12 -17.99 9.66 15.99
N ARG A 13 -16.91 9.30 16.70
CA ARG A 13 -15.55 9.58 16.26
C ARG A 13 -15.32 8.79 14.98
N TRP A 14 -15.19 9.53 13.89
CA TRP A 14 -15.05 8.97 12.55
C TRP A 14 -13.71 8.24 12.34
N PHE A 15 -12.71 8.58 13.15
CA PHE A 15 -11.36 8.02 13.17
C PHE A 15 -11.02 7.42 14.54
N ASP A 16 -10.49 6.19 14.55
CA ASP A 16 -10.11 5.45 15.76
C ASP A 16 -8.73 5.86 16.29
N TRP A 17 -8.65 7.06 16.86
CA TRP A 17 -7.43 7.61 17.46
C TRP A 17 -6.87 6.75 18.60
N SER A 18 -7.74 6.08 19.35
CA SER A 18 -7.34 5.20 20.44
C SER A 18 -6.55 4.00 19.93
N GLU A 19 -7.03 3.37 18.86
CA GLU A 19 -6.37 2.21 18.26
C GLU A 19 -5.08 2.60 17.53
N LEU A 20 -5.06 3.75 16.82
CA LEU A 20 -3.82 4.27 16.23
C LEU A 20 -2.75 4.50 17.30
N ARG A 21 -3.10 5.13 18.42
CA ARG A 21 -2.14 5.39 19.50
C ARG A 21 -1.61 4.08 20.12
N ALA A 22 -2.48 3.09 20.29
CA ALA A 22 -2.07 1.78 20.77
C ALA A 22 -1.10 1.10 19.79
N ASP A 23 -1.37 1.18 18.49
CA ASP A 23 -0.49 0.63 17.46
C ASP A 23 0.85 1.34 17.39
N LEU A 24 0.86 2.68 17.40
CA LEU A 24 2.10 3.47 17.38
C LEU A 24 3.01 3.10 18.55
N ARG A 25 2.45 2.92 19.76
CA ARG A 25 3.23 2.44 20.91
C ARG A 25 3.76 1.03 20.69
N SER A 26 2.95 0.13 20.14
CA SER A 26 3.39 -1.23 19.84
C SER A 26 4.35 -1.33 18.65
N ALA A 27 4.42 -0.29 17.80
CA ALA A 27 5.32 -0.20 16.68
C ALA A 27 6.74 0.23 17.08
N VAL A 28 6.94 0.74 18.31
CA VAL A 28 8.27 1.20 18.76
C VAL A 28 9.37 0.15 18.54
N PRO A 29 9.24 -1.13 18.95
CA PRO A 29 10.30 -2.11 18.71
C PRO A 29 10.57 -2.37 17.22
N ASP A 30 9.52 -2.39 16.40
CA ASP A 30 9.62 -2.57 14.94
C ASP A 30 10.29 -1.38 14.27
N ALA A 31 9.93 -0.16 14.67
CA ALA A 31 10.55 1.09 14.21
C ALA A 31 12.00 1.22 14.68
N THR A 32 12.33 0.81 15.92
CA THR A 32 13.71 0.77 16.40
C THR A 32 14.55 -0.18 15.54
N ALA A 33 14.05 -1.39 15.26
CA ALA A 33 14.73 -2.32 14.36
C ALA A 33 14.93 -1.71 12.95
N ALA A 34 13.92 -1.01 12.44
CA ALA A 34 14.02 -0.30 11.17
C ALA A 34 15.10 0.77 11.16
N LEU A 35 15.20 1.56 12.23
CA LEU A 35 16.21 2.62 12.33
C LEU A 35 17.63 2.04 12.48
N VAL A 36 17.80 0.91 13.19
CA VAL A 36 19.09 0.21 13.25
C VAL A 36 19.51 -0.30 11.88
N VAL A 37 18.60 -0.92 11.13
CA VAL A 37 18.88 -1.35 9.75
C VAL A 37 19.17 -0.15 8.85
N THR A 38 18.40 0.94 8.98
CA THR A 38 18.62 2.19 8.24
C THR A 38 20.00 2.77 8.52
N ALA A 39 20.42 2.81 9.78
CA ALA A 39 21.76 3.27 10.17
C ALA A 39 22.86 2.36 9.58
N GLY A 40 22.68 1.04 9.61
CA GLY A 40 23.61 0.10 8.98
C GLY A 40 23.74 0.30 7.47
N ILE A 41 22.61 0.49 6.77
CA ILE A 41 22.61 0.79 5.33
C ILE A 41 23.27 2.15 5.05
N PHE A 42 22.99 3.16 5.87
CA PHE A 42 23.63 4.47 5.74
C PHE A 42 25.16 4.39 5.86
N VAL A 43 25.66 3.74 6.91
CA VAL A 43 27.11 3.55 7.12
C VAL A 43 27.73 2.79 5.95
N TRP A 44 27.06 1.75 5.45
CA TRP A 44 27.52 0.98 4.30
C TRP A 44 27.58 1.82 3.02
N LEU A 45 26.52 2.58 2.70
CA LEU A 45 26.49 3.47 1.54
C LEU A 45 27.55 4.57 1.64
N TYR A 46 27.67 5.21 2.80
CA TYR A 46 28.66 6.25 3.05
C TYR A 46 30.09 5.71 2.85
N ALA A 47 30.43 4.55 3.43
CA ALA A 47 31.74 3.93 3.28
C ALA A 47 32.06 3.53 1.82
N ARG A 48 31.04 3.09 1.07
CA ARG A 48 31.18 2.77 -0.37
C ARG A 48 31.46 4.01 -1.22
N VAL A 49 30.84 5.13 -0.88
CA VAL A 49 31.04 6.41 -1.58
C VAL A 49 32.41 6.99 -1.23
N SER A 50 32.77 7.04 0.05
CA SER A 50 34.07 7.57 0.50
C SER A 50 35.26 6.77 -0.03
N SER A 51 35.09 5.45 -0.24
CA SER A 51 36.10 4.58 -0.89
C SER A 51 36.09 4.64 -2.42
N GLY A 52 35.19 5.40 -3.05
CA GLY A 52 35.07 5.46 -4.51
C GLY A 52 34.50 4.18 -5.15
N THR A 53 34.04 3.21 -4.37
CA THR A 53 33.59 1.90 -4.88
C THR A 53 32.12 1.86 -5.25
N SER A 54 31.35 2.91 -4.90
CA SER A 54 29.92 2.99 -5.17
C SER A 54 29.60 3.12 -6.67
N MET A 55 28.68 2.29 -7.16
CA MET A 55 28.18 2.40 -8.54
C MET A 55 27.46 3.73 -8.79
N THR A 56 26.93 4.36 -7.74
CA THR A 56 26.31 5.68 -7.84
C THR A 56 27.25 6.71 -8.43
N LEU A 57 28.55 6.62 -8.15
CA LEU A 57 29.55 7.57 -8.65
C LEU A 57 29.77 7.50 -10.16
N GLN A 58 29.37 6.40 -10.79
CA GLN A 58 29.40 6.28 -12.26
C GLN A 58 28.18 6.96 -12.90
N VAL A 59 27.07 7.08 -12.17
CA VAL A 59 25.79 7.62 -12.66
C VAL A 59 25.62 9.09 -12.27
N MET A 60 26.07 9.45 -11.07
CA MET A 60 25.97 10.76 -10.43
C MET A 60 27.33 11.10 -9.80
N PRO A 61 28.35 11.43 -10.61
CA PRO A 61 29.71 11.69 -10.14
C PRO A 61 29.81 12.95 -9.27
N ASP A 62 28.88 13.88 -9.42
CA ASP A 62 28.69 15.07 -8.58
C ASP A 62 28.48 14.71 -7.11
N LEU A 63 27.94 13.52 -6.81
CA LEU A 63 27.74 13.02 -5.45
C LEU A 63 29.01 12.37 -4.84
N ALA A 64 30.19 12.51 -5.44
CA ALA A 64 31.43 11.88 -4.94
C ALA A 64 31.83 12.32 -3.52
N ASP A 65 31.45 13.52 -3.12
CA ASP A 65 31.72 14.02 -1.78
C ASP A 65 30.70 13.48 -0.76
N ALA A 66 31.08 12.41 -0.07
CA ALA A 66 30.24 11.74 0.92
C ALA A 66 29.82 12.67 2.07
N ASP A 67 30.71 13.57 2.49
CA ASP A 67 30.47 14.50 3.59
C ASP A 67 29.54 15.63 3.15
N ARG A 68 29.73 16.14 1.94
CA ARG A 68 28.83 17.15 1.39
C ARG A 68 27.43 16.59 1.18
N TYR A 69 27.26 15.35 0.72
CA TYR A 69 25.97 14.75 0.36
C TYR A 69 25.46 13.70 1.36
N TRP A 70 25.89 13.76 2.62
CA TRP A 70 25.50 12.79 3.67
C TRP A 70 23.98 12.60 3.79
N MET A 71 23.20 13.68 3.64
CA MET A 71 21.75 13.62 3.79
C MET A 71 21.07 12.94 2.58
N TYR A 72 21.67 13.02 1.39
CA TYR A 72 21.28 12.20 0.25
C TYR A 72 21.49 10.70 0.55
N TRP A 73 22.63 10.32 1.14
CA TRP A 73 22.90 8.92 1.51
C TRP A 73 21.97 8.42 2.61
N LEU A 74 21.62 9.28 3.58
CA LEU A 74 20.63 8.96 4.59
C LEU A 74 19.24 8.79 3.97
N CYS A 75 18.85 9.66 3.04
CA CYS A 75 17.62 9.52 2.25
C CYS A 75 17.58 8.16 1.53
N GLN A 76 18.67 7.76 0.87
CA GLN A 76 18.77 6.44 0.22
C GLN A 76 18.60 5.29 1.22
N ALA A 77 19.21 5.38 2.41
CA ALA A 77 19.07 4.36 3.45
C ALA A 77 17.62 4.21 3.93
N PHE A 78 16.88 5.32 4.08
CA PHE A 78 15.44 5.29 4.36
C PHE A 78 14.64 4.68 3.20
N GLY A 79 15.02 4.94 1.95
CA GLY A 79 14.39 4.35 0.77
C GLY A 79 14.54 2.82 0.75
N TRP A 80 15.75 2.29 0.96
CA TRP A 80 16.02 0.86 1.04
C TRP A 80 15.30 0.19 2.22
N SER A 81 15.36 0.81 3.40
CA SER A 81 14.67 0.31 4.58
C SER A 81 13.15 0.34 4.38
N GLY A 82 12.62 1.40 3.79
CA GLY A 82 11.21 1.53 3.44
C GLY A 82 10.75 0.42 2.49
N LEU A 83 11.52 0.09 1.45
CA LEU A 83 11.20 -1.02 0.55
C LEU A 83 11.25 -2.38 1.25
N LEU A 84 12.25 -2.62 2.11
CA LEU A 84 12.36 -3.85 2.89
C LEU A 84 11.16 -4.02 3.85
N TRP A 85 10.79 -2.97 4.57
CA TRP A 85 9.61 -2.98 5.45
C TRP A 85 8.31 -3.13 4.66
N ALA A 86 8.21 -2.51 3.48
CA ALA A 86 7.10 -2.70 2.55
C ALA A 86 6.98 -4.17 2.09
N TRP A 87 8.11 -4.82 1.79
CA TRP A 87 8.17 -6.24 1.47
C TRP A 87 7.66 -7.09 2.66
N LEU A 88 8.17 -6.83 3.88
CA LEU A 88 7.74 -7.54 5.09
C LEU A 88 6.24 -7.40 5.34
N THR A 89 5.69 -6.18 5.25
CA THR A 89 4.27 -5.96 5.51
C THR A 89 3.37 -6.62 4.47
N ILE A 90 3.76 -6.65 3.19
CA ILE A 90 3.04 -7.38 2.14
C ILE A 90 3.05 -8.87 2.42
N MET A 91 4.21 -9.45 2.77
CA MET A 91 4.32 -10.85 3.15
C MET A 91 3.37 -11.19 4.31
N LEU A 92 3.38 -10.38 5.38
CA LEU A 92 2.47 -10.55 6.52
C LEU A 92 0.99 -10.44 6.11
N GLY A 93 0.65 -9.48 5.25
CA GLY A 93 -0.71 -9.29 4.73
C GLY A 93 -1.21 -10.46 3.88
N LEU A 94 -0.33 -11.02 3.03
CA LEU A 94 -0.63 -12.19 2.21
C LEU A 94 -0.79 -13.46 3.05
N VAL A 95 0.11 -13.71 4.02
CA VAL A 95 0.00 -14.82 4.96
C VAL A 95 -1.29 -14.71 5.78
N ARG A 96 -1.63 -13.51 6.26
CA ARG A 96 -2.86 -13.26 7.03
C ARG A 96 -4.13 -13.51 6.22
N SER A 97 -4.09 -13.31 4.91
CA SER A 97 -5.27 -13.36 4.05
C SER A 97 -5.43 -14.68 3.26
N SER A 98 -4.45 -15.57 3.32
CA SER A 98 -4.46 -16.89 2.70
C SER A 98 -4.97 -17.98 3.65
N SER A 99 -5.39 -19.13 3.11
CA SER A 99 -5.64 -20.31 3.94
C SER A 99 -4.36 -20.72 4.66
N ARG A 100 -4.43 -20.89 5.98
CA ARG A 100 -3.24 -21.18 6.78
C ARG A 100 -2.78 -22.62 6.54
N PRO A 101 -1.49 -22.83 6.26
CA PRO A 101 -0.88 -24.14 6.44
C PRO A 101 -0.98 -24.55 7.92
N GLY A 102 -1.29 -25.82 8.19
CA GLY A 102 -1.41 -26.34 9.57
C GLY A 102 -0.13 -26.23 10.40
N TRP A 103 1.03 -26.05 9.78
CA TRP A 103 2.34 -25.94 10.44
C TRP A 103 2.65 -24.54 10.99
N LEU A 104 1.91 -23.49 10.59
CA LEU A 104 2.13 -22.13 11.07
C LEU A 104 1.60 -21.95 12.49
N ARG A 105 2.49 -22.09 13.47
CA ARG A 105 2.20 -22.01 14.93
C ARG A 105 1.84 -20.61 15.44
N VAL A 106 2.03 -19.56 14.63
CA VAL A 106 1.73 -18.18 15.03
C VAL A 106 0.23 -17.92 14.94
N SER A 107 -0.37 -17.21 15.90
CA SER A 107 -1.81 -16.89 15.86
C SER A 107 -2.15 -15.83 14.80
N VAL A 108 -3.40 -15.84 14.30
CA VAL A 108 -3.89 -14.83 13.35
C VAL A 108 -3.80 -13.42 13.94
N ALA A 109 -4.17 -13.26 15.21
CA ALA A 109 -4.14 -11.98 15.91
C ALA A 109 -2.72 -11.43 16.03
N ARG A 110 -1.71 -12.30 16.22
CA ARG A 110 -0.31 -11.87 16.28
C ARG A 110 0.19 -11.40 14.91
N ILE A 111 -0.09 -12.15 13.83
CA ILE A 111 0.27 -11.72 12.47
C ILE A 111 -0.42 -10.41 12.10
N GLU A 112 -1.70 -10.24 12.49
CA GLU A 112 -2.42 -8.99 12.28
C GLU A 112 -1.77 -7.81 13.01
N ARG A 113 -1.34 -8.01 14.26
CA ARG A 113 -0.63 -6.98 15.01
C ARG A 113 0.68 -6.60 14.34
N TRP A 114 1.51 -7.59 13.97
CA TRP A 114 2.76 -7.35 13.24
C TRP A 114 2.53 -6.62 11.93
N HIS A 115 1.55 -7.05 11.13
CA HIS A 115 1.22 -6.37 9.89
C HIS A 115 0.85 -4.90 10.11
N ARG A 116 0.08 -4.58 11.15
CA ARG A 116 -0.28 -3.18 11.49
C ARG A 116 0.93 -2.36 11.92
N THR A 117 1.74 -2.87 12.83
CA THR A 117 2.93 -2.14 13.32
C THR A 117 3.96 -1.93 12.22
N THR A 118 4.28 -2.99 11.47
CA THR A 118 5.23 -2.92 10.34
C THR A 118 4.70 -2.01 9.23
N SER A 119 3.38 -1.93 9.01
CA SER A 119 2.78 -0.96 8.06
C SER A 119 2.96 0.49 8.51
N LEU A 120 2.77 0.80 9.80
CA LEU A 120 3.01 2.15 10.32
C LEU A 120 4.48 2.53 10.22
N THR A 121 5.39 1.62 10.54
CA THR A 121 6.83 1.83 10.34
C THR A 121 7.16 2.06 8.87
N THR A 122 6.59 1.27 7.95
CA THR A 122 6.76 1.45 6.50
C THR A 122 6.34 2.85 6.07
N ILE A 123 5.17 3.33 6.51
CA ILE A 123 4.68 4.69 6.23
C ILE A 123 5.68 5.73 6.76
N GLY A 124 6.19 5.55 7.98
CA GLY A 124 7.19 6.43 8.58
C GLY A 124 8.48 6.50 7.75
N LEU A 125 9.02 5.34 7.34
CA LEU A 125 10.22 5.26 6.51
C LEU A 125 10.02 5.88 5.12
N MET A 126 8.88 5.61 4.46
CA MET A 126 8.54 6.21 3.17
C MET A 126 8.43 7.74 3.26
N PHE A 127 7.80 8.25 4.31
CA PHE A 127 7.70 9.69 4.53
C PHE A 127 9.07 10.31 4.84
N ALA A 128 9.87 9.67 5.70
CA ALA A 128 11.22 10.14 6.02
C ALA A 128 12.14 10.15 4.79
N HIS A 129 12.04 9.15 3.92
CA HIS A 129 12.73 9.12 2.63
C HIS A 129 12.41 10.35 1.78
N ALA A 130 11.12 10.64 1.56
CA ALA A 130 10.70 11.83 0.80
C ALA A 130 11.11 13.14 1.50
N ALA A 131 10.94 13.22 2.83
CA ALA A 131 11.25 14.41 3.60
C ALA A 131 12.77 14.73 3.62
N LEU A 132 13.62 13.71 3.70
CA LEU A 132 15.08 13.89 3.63
C LEU A 132 15.54 14.27 2.22
N PHE A 133 14.90 13.74 1.17
CA PHE A 133 15.18 14.20 -0.18
C PHE A 133 14.80 15.68 -0.36
N PHE A 134 13.64 16.08 0.13
CA PHE A 134 13.23 17.48 0.16
C PHE A 134 14.23 18.36 0.92
N ALA A 135 14.61 17.95 2.13
CA ALA A 135 15.58 18.68 2.94
C ALA A 135 16.93 18.82 2.21
N GLU A 136 17.33 17.80 1.45
CA GLU A 136 18.58 17.83 0.69
C GLU A 136 18.55 18.84 -0.44
N LEU A 137 17.46 18.89 -1.21
CA LEU A 137 17.31 19.89 -2.27
C LEU A 137 17.25 21.32 -1.71
N VAL A 138 16.64 21.51 -0.53
CA VAL A 138 16.60 22.82 0.13
C VAL A 138 18.00 23.22 0.62
N ARG A 139 18.81 22.26 1.08
CA ARG A 139 20.15 22.50 1.63
C ARG A 139 21.21 22.71 0.56
N ALA A 140 21.17 21.95 -0.54
CA ALA A 140 22.22 21.93 -1.55
C ALA A 140 22.38 23.27 -2.29
N ASP A 141 21.30 24.05 -2.43
CA ASP A 141 21.27 25.40 -3.02
C ASP A 141 22.10 25.56 -4.30
N GLU A 142 21.98 24.58 -5.20
CA GLU A 142 22.81 24.50 -6.41
C GLU A 142 22.60 25.68 -7.36
N ASP A 143 21.44 26.34 -7.26
CA ASP A 143 21.02 27.44 -8.12
C ASP A 143 21.09 28.83 -7.45
N GLY A 144 21.66 28.93 -6.22
CA GLY A 144 21.82 30.19 -5.49
C GLY A 144 20.50 30.93 -5.23
N ARG A 145 19.41 30.18 -4.99
CA ARG A 145 18.05 30.75 -4.87
C ARG A 145 17.84 31.36 -3.49
N SER A 146 16.92 32.32 -3.41
CA SER A 146 16.42 32.79 -2.11
C SER A 146 15.82 31.63 -1.29
N TRP A 147 15.79 31.76 0.04
CA TRP A 147 15.23 30.72 0.93
C TRP A 147 13.82 30.27 0.52
N ILE A 148 12.95 31.23 0.20
CA ILE A 148 11.58 30.94 -0.27
C ILE A 148 11.62 30.20 -1.60
N GLY A 149 12.47 30.63 -2.55
CA GLY A 149 12.61 29.97 -3.85
C GLY A 149 13.11 28.53 -3.75
N ARG A 150 14.03 28.25 -2.81
CA ARG A 150 14.47 26.88 -2.50
C ARG A 150 13.33 26.02 -1.99
N LEU A 151 12.64 26.49 -0.95
CA LEU A 151 11.52 25.75 -0.35
C LEU A 151 10.42 25.42 -1.36
N THR A 152 9.99 26.40 -2.16
CA THR A 152 8.90 26.18 -3.13
C THR A 152 9.31 25.26 -4.27
N THR A 153 10.52 25.44 -4.81
CA THR A 153 11.02 24.60 -5.91
C THR A 153 11.25 23.16 -5.44
N SER A 154 11.96 22.98 -4.32
CA SER A 154 12.20 21.65 -3.75
C SER A 154 10.90 20.96 -3.34
N PHE A 155 9.91 21.70 -2.82
CA PHE A 155 8.61 21.13 -2.50
C PHE A 155 7.91 20.63 -3.75
N ALA A 156 7.91 21.43 -4.82
CA ALA A 156 7.30 21.04 -6.08
C ALA A 156 7.98 19.80 -6.68
N GLU A 157 9.32 19.77 -6.68
CA GLU A 157 10.10 18.64 -7.20
C GLU A 157 9.90 17.33 -6.42
N VAL A 158 9.71 17.40 -5.10
CA VAL A 158 9.59 16.20 -4.25
C VAL A 158 8.15 15.78 -4.02
N PHE A 159 7.20 16.71 -3.94
CA PHE A 159 5.83 16.40 -3.53
C PHE A 159 4.78 16.63 -4.63
N VAL A 160 5.07 17.35 -5.72
CA VAL A 160 4.09 17.57 -6.78
C VAL A 160 4.33 16.59 -7.93
N PRO A 161 3.41 15.63 -8.18
CA PRO A 161 3.59 14.63 -9.23
C PRO A 161 3.86 15.25 -10.61
N GLY A 162 4.99 14.87 -11.22
CA GLY A 162 5.35 15.25 -12.58
C GLY A 162 6.15 16.56 -12.72
N VAL A 163 6.43 17.27 -11.63
CA VAL A 163 7.29 18.48 -11.66
C VAL A 163 8.75 18.13 -11.87
N TYR A 164 9.25 17.07 -11.20
CA TYR A 164 10.65 16.66 -11.35
C TYR A 164 11.03 16.48 -12.81
N SER A 165 12.09 17.17 -13.23
CA SER A 165 12.38 17.46 -14.63
C SER A 165 13.65 16.79 -15.16
N SER A 166 14.40 16.06 -14.32
CA SER A 166 15.69 15.47 -14.72
C SER A 166 15.62 13.97 -15.03
N GLY A 167 16.31 13.58 -16.11
CA GLY A 167 16.64 12.20 -16.48
C GLY A 167 15.52 11.16 -16.32
N THR A 168 15.90 9.98 -15.83
CA THR A 168 14.97 8.89 -15.48
C THR A 168 14.10 9.23 -14.27
N GLY A 169 14.50 10.21 -13.46
CA GLY A 169 13.76 10.70 -12.30
C GLY A 169 12.38 11.22 -12.66
N ARG A 170 12.20 11.76 -13.88
CA ARG A 170 10.89 12.20 -14.41
C ARG A 170 9.77 11.15 -14.27
N ILE A 171 10.11 9.88 -14.46
CA ILE A 171 9.16 8.76 -14.35
C ILE A 171 9.27 8.12 -12.98
N ALA A 172 10.49 7.88 -12.50
CA ALA A 172 10.67 7.15 -11.27
C ALA A 172 10.16 7.91 -10.03
N ILE A 173 10.45 9.21 -9.90
CA ILE A 173 9.93 10.03 -8.80
C ILE A 173 8.41 10.16 -8.92
N LEU A 174 7.86 10.27 -10.14
CA LEU A 174 6.42 10.27 -10.34
C LEU A 174 5.77 8.99 -9.79
N ILE A 175 6.25 7.80 -10.17
CA ILE A 175 5.67 6.55 -9.64
C ILE A 175 5.92 6.37 -8.15
N GLY A 176 7.06 6.85 -7.62
CA GLY A 176 7.36 6.87 -6.18
C GLY A 176 6.37 7.73 -5.40
N LEU A 177 6.04 8.91 -5.93
CA LEU A 177 5.01 9.79 -5.39
C LEU A 177 3.62 9.15 -5.44
N LEU A 178 3.26 8.53 -6.56
CA LEU A 178 2.00 7.78 -6.63
C LEU A 178 1.95 6.64 -5.63
N ALA A 179 3.08 5.95 -5.40
CA ALA A 179 3.19 4.94 -4.35
C ALA A 179 2.92 5.56 -2.97
N LEU A 180 3.58 6.65 -2.61
CA LEU A 180 3.39 7.38 -1.35
C LEU A 180 1.95 7.85 -1.15
N TYR A 181 1.36 8.49 -2.17
CA TYR A 181 -0.01 9.00 -2.13
C TYR A 181 -1.07 7.91 -2.12
N LEU A 182 -0.75 6.69 -2.57
CA LEU A 182 -1.66 5.56 -2.50
C LEU A 182 -1.52 4.81 -1.18
N THR A 183 -0.29 4.53 -0.74
CA THR A 183 -0.03 3.66 0.41
C THR A 183 -0.40 4.32 1.73
N ILE A 184 -0.07 5.60 1.93
CA ILE A 184 -0.34 6.28 3.20
C ILE A 184 -1.85 6.35 3.48
N PRO A 185 -2.70 6.85 2.56
CA PRO A 185 -4.14 6.89 2.81
C PRO A 185 -4.76 5.49 2.93
N LEU A 186 -4.38 4.52 2.08
CA LEU A 186 -4.93 3.16 2.15
C LEU A 186 -4.50 2.40 3.41
N GLY A 187 -3.30 2.66 3.93
CA GLY A 187 -2.82 2.12 5.19
C GLY A 187 -3.59 2.70 6.37
N LEU A 188 -3.72 4.03 6.43
CA LEU A 188 -4.43 4.73 7.51
C LEU A 188 -5.96 4.53 7.45
N ALA A 189 -6.52 4.12 6.30
CA ALA A 189 -7.94 3.80 6.17
C ALA A 189 -8.40 2.69 7.11
N PHE A 190 -7.49 1.88 7.68
CA PHE A 190 -7.82 0.92 8.74
C PHE A 190 -8.45 1.60 9.96
N TYR A 191 -8.01 2.80 10.33
CA TYR A 191 -8.55 3.57 11.46
C TYR A 191 -9.87 4.26 11.13
N LEU A 192 -10.26 4.29 9.86
CA LEU A 192 -11.56 4.74 9.35
C LEU A 192 -12.55 3.58 9.16
N ARG A 193 -12.18 2.34 9.49
CA ARG A 193 -13.02 1.17 9.19
C ARG A 193 -14.35 1.15 9.96
N ARG A 194 -14.45 1.87 11.08
CA ARG A 194 -15.70 1.98 11.86
C ARG A 194 -16.77 2.76 11.10
N THR A 195 -16.38 3.73 10.27
CA THR A 195 -17.31 4.54 9.46
C THR A 195 -17.50 3.98 8.06
N THR A 196 -16.41 3.57 7.40
CA THR A 196 -16.46 3.04 6.02
C THR A 196 -16.99 1.61 5.95
N GLY A 197 -16.90 0.87 7.05
CA GLY A 197 -17.31 -0.52 7.15
C GLY A 197 -16.21 -1.51 6.70
N SER A 198 -16.16 -2.67 7.37
CA SER A 198 -15.11 -3.67 7.14
C SER A 198 -15.08 -4.27 5.73
N ARG A 199 -16.20 -4.22 4.99
CA ARG A 199 -16.27 -4.67 3.59
C ARG A 199 -15.58 -3.68 2.65
N MET A 200 -15.91 -2.39 2.75
CA MET A 200 -15.32 -1.32 1.96
C MET A 200 -13.81 -1.24 2.20
N TRP A 201 -13.39 -1.18 3.48
CA TRP A 201 -11.98 -1.12 3.85
C TRP A 201 -11.19 -2.27 3.22
N ARG A 202 -11.67 -3.52 3.31
CA ARG A 202 -10.98 -4.67 2.69
C ARG A 202 -10.91 -4.54 1.17
N ALA A 203 -11.93 -4.02 0.53
CA ALA A 203 -11.95 -3.86 -0.92
C ALA A 203 -10.90 -2.83 -1.37
N LEU A 204 -10.83 -1.69 -0.70
CA LEU A 204 -9.84 -0.64 -0.95
C LEU A 204 -8.42 -1.08 -0.60
N HIS A 205 -8.25 -1.74 0.55
CA HIS A 205 -6.94 -2.18 1.01
C HIS A 205 -6.27 -3.20 0.07
N ARG A 206 -7.03 -3.94 -0.75
CA ARG A 206 -6.45 -4.82 -1.79
C ARG A 206 -5.59 -4.07 -2.80
N PHE A 207 -5.85 -2.78 -3.03
CA PHE A 207 -5.06 -1.96 -3.95
C PHE A 207 -3.71 -1.54 -3.36
N ILE A 208 -3.43 -1.85 -2.08
CA ILE A 208 -2.10 -1.59 -1.48
C ILE A 208 -0.98 -2.30 -2.25
N VAL A 209 -1.28 -3.44 -2.90
CA VAL A 209 -0.32 -4.17 -3.73
C VAL A 209 0.16 -3.33 -4.92
N VAL A 210 -0.67 -2.44 -5.45
CA VAL A 210 -0.26 -1.50 -6.51
C VAL A 210 0.79 -0.55 -5.98
N GLY A 211 0.58 0.00 -4.78
CA GLY A 211 1.58 0.84 -4.12
C GLY A 211 2.92 0.14 -3.95
N TYR A 212 2.91 -1.13 -3.51
CA TYR A 212 4.11 -1.95 -3.41
C TYR A 212 4.82 -2.14 -4.76
N VAL A 213 4.07 -2.49 -5.82
CA VAL A 213 4.62 -2.66 -7.17
C VAL A 213 5.25 -1.36 -7.68
N LEU A 214 4.59 -0.21 -7.47
CA LEU A 214 5.13 1.10 -7.81
C LEU A 214 6.41 1.41 -7.03
N SER A 215 6.50 1.04 -5.75
CA SER A 215 7.72 1.19 -4.95
C SER A 215 8.88 0.34 -5.48
N VAL A 216 8.64 -0.92 -5.84
CA VAL A 216 9.67 -1.80 -6.45
C VAL A 216 10.19 -1.19 -7.76
N TRP A 217 9.28 -0.75 -8.64
CA TRP A 217 9.65 -0.11 -9.89
C TRP A 217 10.36 1.23 -9.69
N HIS A 218 9.95 2.03 -8.71
CA HIS A 218 10.64 3.27 -8.35
C HIS A 218 12.11 2.97 -8.01
N THR A 219 12.36 1.96 -7.19
CA THR A 219 13.73 1.53 -6.84
C THR A 219 14.48 0.97 -8.03
N LEU A 220 13.87 0.14 -8.87
CA LEU A 220 14.55 -0.44 -10.05
C LEU A 220 14.86 0.61 -11.14
N LEU A 221 14.09 1.69 -11.22
CA LEU A 221 14.31 2.75 -12.22
C LEU A 221 15.27 3.84 -11.76
N TYR A 222 15.36 4.10 -10.45
CA TYR A 222 16.09 5.25 -9.90
C TYR A 222 17.06 4.93 -8.76
N GLY A 223 17.05 3.70 -8.25
CA GLY A 223 18.05 3.24 -7.32
C GLY A 223 19.39 3.15 -8.02
N THR A 224 20.26 4.11 -7.78
CA THR A 224 21.61 4.18 -8.38
C THR A 224 22.45 2.95 -8.04
N ASN A 225 22.20 2.32 -6.89
CA ASN A 225 22.80 1.04 -6.50
C ASN A 225 22.29 -0.19 -7.28
N VAL A 226 21.21 -0.06 -8.05
CA VAL A 226 20.64 -1.11 -8.94
C VAL A 226 20.49 -0.62 -10.37
N TRP A 227 21.27 0.40 -10.74
CA TRP A 227 21.19 1.04 -12.06
C TRP A 227 21.71 0.14 -13.18
N TYR A 228 22.81 -0.55 -12.91
CA TYR A 228 23.45 -1.48 -13.83
C TYR A 228 22.99 -2.91 -13.60
N ASP A 229 23.19 -3.75 -14.62
CA ASP A 229 23.04 -5.20 -14.50
C ASP A 229 23.96 -5.73 -13.38
N GLY A 230 23.50 -6.73 -12.63
CA GLY A 230 24.35 -7.38 -11.64
C GLY A 230 23.62 -8.12 -10.53
N ALA A 231 24.39 -8.84 -9.71
CA ALA A 231 23.88 -9.72 -8.68
C ALA A 231 22.93 -9.03 -7.70
N PHE A 232 23.18 -7.76 -7.34
CA PHE A 232 22.33 -7.02 -6.41
C PHE A 232 20.96 -6.71 -7.02
N ARG A 233 20.92 -6.25 -8.27
CA ARG A 233 19.67 -5.99 -9.00
C ARG A 233 18.88 -7.29 -9.22
N THR A 234 19.55 -8.36 -9.62
CA THR A 234 18.95 -9.70 -9.72
C THR A 234 18.42 -10.19 -8.37
N THR A 235 19.10 -9.89 -7.25
CA THR A 235 18.60 -10.19 -5.90
C THR A 235 17.31 -9.44 -5.59
N VAL A 236 17.19 -8.17 -5.97
CA VAL A 236 15.93 -7.41 -5.81
C VAL A 236 14.78 -8.07 -6.58
N TRP A 237 15.03 -8.60 -7.78
CA TRP A 237 14.04 -9.38 -8.53
C TRP A 237 13.68 -10.70 -7.85
N LEU A 238 14.66 -11.45 -7.36
CA LEU A 238 14.46 -12.71 -6.65
C LEU A 238 13.62 -12.52 -5.37
N LEU A 239 13.80 -11.40 -4.67
CA LEU A 239 12.98 -11.06 -3.50
C LEU A 239 11.49 -10.86 -3.84
N GLN A 240 11.15 -10.65 -5.12
CA GLN A 240 9.75 -10.57 -5.54
C GLN A 240 9.08 -11.96 -5.67
N LEU A 241 9.88 -13.04 -5.81
CA LEU A 241 9.34 -14.39 -5.96
C LEU A 241 8.48 -14.83 -4.76
N PRO A 242 8.93 -14.70 -3.49
CA PRO A 242 8.09 -15.02 -2.34
C PRO A 242 6.77 -14.24 -2.32
N VAL A 243 6.79 -12.96 -2.71
CA VAL A 243 5.59 -12.11 -2.77
C VAL A 243 4.63 -12.63 -3.85
N ALA A 244 5.13 -12.86 -5.06
CA ALA A 244 4.32 -13.34 -6.18
C ALA A 244 3.73 -14.74 -5.92
N VAL A 245 4.53 -15.65 -5.34
CA VAL A 245 4.09 -16.99 -4.95
C VAL A 245 3.03 -16.92 -3.85
N LEU A 246 3.24 -16.14 -2.79
CA LEU A 246 2.22 -15.99 -1.74
C LEU A 246 0.97 -15.30 -2.28
N PHE A 247 1.09 -14.38 -3.24
CA PHE A 247 -0.05 -13.76 -3.88
C PHE A 247 -0.82 -14.78 -4.75
N LEU A 248 -0.12 -15.67 -5.45
CA LEU A 248 -0.75 -16.78 -6.16
C LEU A 248 -1.48 -17.72 -5.19
N VAL A 249 -0.83 -18.13 -4.10
CA VAL A 249 -1.44 -18.95 -3.04
C VAL A 249 -2.68 -18.27 -2.48
N ARG A 250 -2.63 -16.95 -2.26
CA ARG A 250 -3.76 -16.15 -1.80
C ARG A 250 -4.96 -16.15 -2.76
N LEU A 251 -4.69 -16.16 -4.06
CA LEU A 251 -5.73 -16.21 -5.10
C LEU A 251 -6.29 -17.62 -5.28
N LEU A 252 -5.45 -18.66 -5.13
CA LEU A 252 -5.84 -20.07 -5.26
C LEU A 252 -6.60 -20.57 -4.03
N ALA A 253 -6.14 -20.21 -2.83
CA ALA A 253 -6.64 -20.69 -1.55
C ALA A 253 -6.98 -19.51 -0.61
N PRO A 254 -8.05 -18.75 -0.91
CA PRO A 254 -8.43 -17.59 -0.09
C PRO A 254 -8.96 -18.01 1.28
N ALA A 255 -8.61 -17.24 2.33
CA ALA A 255 -9.05 -17.53 3.70
C ALA A 255 -10.59 -17.49 3.86
N ARG A 256 -11.29 -16.70 3.04
CA ARG A 256 -12.74 -16.48 3.16
C ARG A 256 -13.51 -17.30 2.14
N ARG A 257 -14.56 -18.00 2.59
CA ARG A 257 -15.42 -18.84 1.73
C ARG A 257 -16.03 -18.06 0.54
N GLY A 258 -16.44 -16.80 0.75
CA GLY A 258 -17.01 -15.96 -0.31
C GLY A 258 -16.02 -15.47 -1.39
N GLU A 259 -14.71 -15.67 -1.17
CA GLU A 259 -13.67 -15.33 -2.16
C GLU A 259 -13.24 -16.55 -2.99
N ARG A 260 -13.72 -17.76 -2.64
CA ARG A 260 -13.45 -18.98 -3.41
C ARG A 260 -14.14 -18.89 -4.77
N LEU A 261 -13.52 -19.46 -5.80
CA LEU A 261 -14.20 -19.67 -7.07
C LEU A 261 -15.32 -20.67 -6.83
N ARG A 262 -16.57 -20.21 -7.01
CA ARG A 262 -17.74 -21.08 -7.07
C ARG A 262 -18.39 -20.89 -8.44
N PRO A 263 -18.68 -21.96 -9.18
CA PRO A 263 -19.37 -21.87 -10.46
C PRO A 263 -20.79 -21.29 -10.36
N ARG A 264 -21.39 -21.28 -9.17
CA ARG A 264 -22.73 -20.73 -8.88
C ARG A 264 -22.68 -19.74 -7.72
N ASP A 265 -23.27 -18.57 -7.92
CA ASP A 265 -23.63 -17.66 -6.83
C ASP A 265 -24.74 -18.28 -5.96
N ALA A 266 -24.86 -17.85 -4.70
CA ALA A 266 -25.91 -18.30 -3.78
C ALA A 266 -27.35 -18.02 -4.27
N ALA A 267 -27.48 -17.22 -5.33
CA ALA A 267 -28.74 -16.89 -6.01
C ALA A 267 -28.91 -17.58 -7.38
N GLY A 268 -28.08 -18.56 -7.73
CA GLY A 268 -28.22 -19.38 -8.95
C GLY A 268 -27.90 -18.68 -10.29
N ARG A 269 -27.48 -17.40 -10.28
CA ARG A 269 -27.13 -16.66 -11.50
C ARG A 269 -25.68 -16.89 -11.94
N PRO A 270 -25.40 -17.02 -13.24
CA PRO A 270 -24.03 -17.18 -13.74
C PRO A 270 -23.28 -15.85 -13.69
N GLY A 271 -22.43 -15.68 -12.68
CA GLY A 271 -21.49 -14.56 -12.59
C GLY A 271 -20.26 -14.73 -13.50
N ALA A 272 -20.45 -15.02 -14.79
CA ALA A 272 -19.38 -15.37 -15.73
C ALA A 272 -18.24 -14.31 -15.75
N VAL A 273 -18.58 -13.02 -15.69
CA VAL A 273 -17.62 -11.92 -15.63
C VAL A 273 -16.73 -11.98 -14.38
N SER A 274 -17.29 -12.32 -13.22
CA SER A 274 -16.55 -12.48 -11.96
C SER A 274 -15.63 -13.70 -12.01
N LEU A 275 -16.07 -14.79 -12.64
CA LEU A 275 -15.26 -15.99 -12.84
C LEU A 275 -14.07 -15.70 -13.76
N VAL A 276 -14.32 -15.11 -14.94
CA VAL A 276 -13.29 -14.75 -15.92
C VAL A 276 -12.27 -13.80 -15.32
N ALA A 277 -12.72 -12.74 -14.63
CA ALA A 277 -11.81 -11.78 -14.00
C ALA A 277 -10.89 -12.43 -12.95
N ARG A 278 -11.43 -13.36 -12.14
CA ARG A 278 -10.62 -14.06 -11.14
C ARG A 278 -9.67 -15.08 -11.76
N LEU A 279 -10.07 -15.76 -12.84
CA LEU A 279 -9.20 -16.67 -13.58
C LEU A 279 -8.07 -15.89 -14.26
N ALA A 280 -8.39 -14.80 -14.96
CA ALA A 280 -7.42 -13.90 -15.56
C ALA A 280 -6.41 -13.38 -14.52
N GLY A 281 -6.88 -12.98 -13.33
CA GLY A 281 -5.99 -12.57 -12.24
C GLY A 281 -5.03 -13.68 -11.79
N ARG A 282 -5.48 -14.94 -11.72
CA ARG A 282 -4.61 -16.07 -11.37
C ARG A 282 -3.57 -16.36 -12.45
N VAL A 283 -4.00 -16.37 -13.72
CA VAL A 283 -3.12 -16.58 -14.87
C VAL A 283 -2.08 -15.47 -14.94
N ALA A 284 -2.48 -14.21 -14.75
CA ALA A 284 -1.57 -13.08 -14.72
C ALA A 284 -0.50 -13.22 -13.63
N VAL A 285 -0.88 -13.57 -12.40
CA VAL A 285 0.09 -13.76 -11.30
C VAL A 285 0.99 -14.97 -11.55
N ALA A 286 0.47 -16.08 -12.08
CA ALA A 286 1.29 -17.23 -12.45
C ALA A 286 2.31 -16.88 -13.54
N ALA A 287 1.88 -16.12 -14.56
CA ALA A 287 2.78 -15.59 -15.59
C ALA A 287 3.84 -14.65 -15.00
N THR A 288 3.48 -13.82 -14.00
CA THR A 288 4.46 -13.00 -13.26
C THR A 288 5.51 -13.86 -12.56
N VAL A 289 5.11 -14.94 -11.88
CA VAL A 289 6.06 -15.87 -11.22
C VAL A 289 7.03 -16.46 -12.26
N VAL A 290 6.51 -16.95 -13.39
CA VAL A 290 7.35 -17.48 -14.48
C VAL A 290 8.29 -16.40 -15.04
N GLY A 291 7.78 -15.20 -15.28
CA GLY A 291 8.58 -14.07 -15.76
C GLY A 291 9.73 -13.72 -14.81
N LEU A 292 9.47 -13.69 -13.50
CA LEU A 292 10.50 -13.47 -12.48
C LEU A 292 11.57 -14.56 -12.49
N LEU A 293 11.18 -15.82 -12.67
CA LEU A 293 12.14 -16.95 -12.80
C LEU A 293 12.98 -16.83 -14.07
N VAL A 294 12.38 -16.44 -15.19
CA VAL A 294 13.09 -16.22 -16.46
C VAL A 294 14.08 -15.07 -16.34
N VAL A 295 13.68 -13.95 -15.74
CA VAL A 295 14.56 -12.80 -15.47
C VAL A 295 15.76 -13.24 -14.63
N ALA A 296 15.51 -13.97 -13.54
CA ALA A 296 16.58 -14.45 -12.67
C ALA A 296 17.51 -15.46 -13.37
N ALA A 297 16.97 -16.39 -14.15
CA ALA A 297 17.75 -17.42 -14.83
C ALA A 297 18.58 -16.87 -16.00
N THR A 298 18.08 -15.84 -16.68
CA THR A 298 18.75 -15.25 -17.85
C THR A 298 19.68 -14.08 -17.49
N GLY A 299 19.55 -13.52 -16.29
CA GLY A 299 20.24 -12.29 -15.90
C GLY A 299 19.74 -11.05 -16.64
N ARG A 300 18.69 -11.15 -17.46
CA ARG A 300 18.08 -10.01 -18.17
C ARG A 300 17.16 -9.23 -17.25
N ASP A 301 17.75 -8.59 -16.26
CA ASP A 301 17.04 -7.90 -15.19
C ASP A 301 16.67 -6.44 -15.52
N GLY A 302 16.94 -6.01 -16.76
CA GLY A 302 16.64 -4.68 -17.29
C GLY A 302 17.55 -3.59 -16.73
N GLY A 303 18.71 -3.96 -16.17
CA GLY A 303 19.76 -3.02 -15.85
C GLY A 303 20.40 -2.47 -17.13
N ARG A 304 21.30 -1.50 -16.93
CA ARG A 304 22.13 -0.96 -18.01
C ARG A 304 23.49 -1.64 -18.00
N THR A 305 24.11 -1.76 -19.17
CA THR A 305 25.51 -2.15 -19.27
C THR A 305 26.38 -0.88 -19.26
N PRO A 306 27.41 -0.76 -18.40
CA PRO A 306 28.29 0.40 -18.37
C PRO A 306 28.90 0.71 -19.75
N GLY A 307 28.92 1.98 -20.14
CA GLY A 307 29.50 2.42 -21.43
C GLY A 307 28.67 2.11 -22.67
N VAL A 308 27.54 1.41 -22.54
CA VAL A 308 26.62 1.13 -23.65
C VAL A 308 25.43 2.07 -23.60
N SER A 309 25.07 2.67 -24.74
CA SER A 309 23.83 3.43 -24.86
C SER A 309 22.64 2.51 -24.59
N GLY A 310 22.04 2.63 -23.41
CA GLY A 310 20.86 1.84 -23.04
C GLY A 310 19.65 2.18 -23.92
N ALA A 311 18.72 1.24 -24.03
CA ALA A 311 17.40 1.55 -24.55
C ALA A 311 16.75 2.67 -23.71
N GLY A 312 15.99 3.55 -24.36
CA GLY A 312 15.24 4.60 -23.68
C GLY A 312 14.25 4.01 -22.67
N LEU A 313 13.63 4.88 -21.85
CA LEU A 313 12.51 4.42 -21.03
C LEU A 313 11.32 4.08 -21.94
N ASP A 314 10.95 2.80 -21.99
CA ASP A 314 9.75 2.35 -22.72
C ASP A 314 8.46 2.88 -22.08
N VAL A 315 8.53 3.34 -20.82
CA VAL A 315 7.42 3.92 -20.08
C VAL A 315 7.46 5.46 -20.11
N THR A 316 6.41 6.05 -20.67
CA THR A 316 6.22 7.51 -20.76
C THR A 316 5.38 8.05 -19.60
N ARG A 317 5.49 9.35 -19.34
CA ARG A 317 4.70 10.06 -18.32
C ARG A 317 3.20 9.93 -18.59
N THR A 318 2.80 10.01 -19.86
CA THR A 318 1.41 9.85 -20.29
C THR A 318 0.87 8.47 -19.94
N GLN A 319 1.65 7.40 -20.17
CA GLN A 319 1.24 6.04 -19.81
C GLN A 319 1.02 5.89 -18.29
N VAL A 320 1.90 6.48 -17.47
CA VAL A 320 1.73 6.48 -16.00
C VAL A 320 0.43 7.18 -15.58
N TRP A 321 0.13 8.35 -16.16
CA TRP A 321 -1.10 9.08 -15.88
C TRP A 321 -2.35 8.34 -16.35
N VAL A 322 -2.33 7.74 -17.54
CA VAL A 322 -3.43 6.90 -18.04
C VAL A 322 -3.66 5.72 -17.09
N GLY A 323 -2.59 5.05 -16.65
CA GLY A 323 -2.67 3.97 -15.67
C GLY A 323 -3.30 4.41 -14.35
N LEU A 324 -2.94 5.60 -13.84
CA LEU A 324 -3.55 6.18 -12.65
C LEU A 324 -5.04 6.47 -12.84
N VAL A 325 -5.44 7.07 -13.96
CA VAL A 325 -6.86 7.34 -14.26
C VAL A 325 -7.66 6.04 -14.27
N VAL A 326 -7.14 5.00 -14.93
CA VAL A 326 -7.78 3.67 -14.94
C VAL A 326 -7.92 3.11 -13.52
N LEU A 327 -6.86 3.20 -12.69
CA LEU A 327 -6.90 2.76 -11.30
C LEU A 327 -7.96 3.51 -10.49
N LEU A 328 -8.05 4.84 -10.63
CA LEU A 328 -9.02 5.68 -9.93
C LEU A 328 -10.47 5.35 -10.37
N VAL A 329 -10.69 5.10 -11.66
CA VAL A 329 -12.00 4.64 -12.16
C VAL A 329 -12.38 3.30 -11.54
N VAL A 330 -11.46 2.34 -11.49
CA VAL A 330 -11.68 1.04 -10.85
C VAL A 330 -12.01 1.21 -9.37
N LEU A 331 -11.26 2.04 -8.64
CA LEU A 331 -11.52 2.36 -7.24
C LEU A 331 -12.92 2.98 -7.06
N ALA A 332 -13.30 3.95 -7.89
CA ALA A 332 -14.62 4.58 -7.84
C ALA A 332 -15.75 3.58 -8.08
N VAL A 333 -15.59 2.65 -9.04
CA VAL A 333 -16.55 1.56 -9.29
C VAL A 333 -16.65 0.64 -8.08
N VAL A 334 -15.53 0.26 -7.45
CA VAL A 334 -15.50 -0.57 -6.24
C VAL A 334 -16.23 0.14 -5.09
N VAL A 335 -15.96 1.42 -4.86
CA VAL A 335 -16.63 2.21 -3.83
C VAL A 335 -18.13 2.25 -4.11
N ARG A 336 -18.55 2.62 -5.33
CA ARG A 336 -19.97 2.71 -5.69
C ARG A 336 -20.72 1.39 -5.48
N ARG A 337 -20.10 0.25 -5.81
CA ARG A 337 -20.70 -1.09 -5.62
C ARG A 337 -20.78 -1.52 -4.16
N MET A 338 -19.92 -0.99 -3.31
CA MET A 338 -19.83 -1.38 -1.89
C MET A 338 -20.57 -0.40 -0.96
N SER A 339 -20.89 0.80 -1.44
CA SER A 339 -21.72 1.75 -0.71
C SER A 339 -23.10 1.14 -0.45
N PRO A 340 -23.61 1.16 0.80
CA PRO A 340 -24.97 0.74 1.06
C PRO A 340 -25.90 1.59 0.20
N THR A 341 -26.65 0.98 -0.70
CA THR A 341 -27.83 1.62 -1.26
C THR A 341 -28.67 2.03 -0.07
N ARG A 342 -28.88 3.35 0.13
CA ARG A 342 -29.87 3.85 1.11
C ARG A 342 -31.16 3.13 0.77
N SER A 343 -31.50 2.09 1.51
CA SER A 343 -32.79 1.43 1.36
C SER A 343 -33.82 2.53 1.52
N ALA A 344 -34.65 2.70 0.50
CA ALA A 344 -35.77 3.63 0.57
C ALA A 344 -36.49 3.39 1.91
N PRO A 345 -36.86 4.46 2.64
CA PRO A 345 -37.54 4.31 3.92
C PRO A 345 -38.68 3.33 3.73
N LYS A 346 -38.65 2.25 4.51
CA LYS A 346 -39.69 1.22 4.50
C LYS A 346 -41.02 1.98 4.64
N PRO A 347 -41.94 1.92 3.67
CA PRO A 347 -43.16 2.71 3.74
C PRO A 347 -43.80 2.44 5.09
N ALA A 348 -44.11 3.52 5.81
CA ALA A 348 -44.72 3.45 7.12
C ALA A 348 -45.91 2.49 7.00
N ARG A 349 -45.88 1.43 7.82
CA ARG A 349 -46.96 0.46 7.89
C ARG A 349 -48.21 1.28 8.16
N ALA A 350 -49.16 1.26 7.21
CA ALA A 350 -50.41 2.00 7.35
C ALA A 350 -51.02 1.61 8.72
N PRO A 351 -51.50 2.58 9.52
CA PRO A 351 -52.18 2.24 10.76
C PRO A 351 -53.37 1.34 10.42
N ASP A 352 -53.39 0.14 10.99
CA ASP A 352 -54.54 -0.75 10.95
C ASP A 352 -55.75 0.05 11.45
N ARG A 353 -56.65 0.39 10.52
CA ARG A 353 -57.99 0.85 10.83
C ARG A 353 -58.83 -0.39 11.13
N ASP A 354 -58.65 -0.96 12.31
CA ASP A 354 -59.66 -1.85 12.89
C ASP A 354 -60.42 -1.06 13.96
N GLY A 355 -61.51 -0.45 13.48
CA GLY A 355 -62.62 -0.05 14.32
C GLY A 355 -63.84 -0.90 13.98
N SER A 356 -64.18 -1.85 14.86
CA SER A 356 -65.54 -2.31 15.18
C SER A 356 -65.40 -3.31 16.35
N ALA A 357 -65.84 -3.05 17.58
CA ALA A 357 -67.21 -2.80 18.07
C ALA A 357 -68.15 -4.02 17.92
N THR A 358 -68.08 -4.94 18.89
CA THR A 358 -69.20 -5.73 19.46
C THR A 358 -68.72 -6.18 20.86
N SER A 359 -69.12 -5.55 21.97
CA SER A 359 -70.41 -5.66 22.66
C SER A 359 -70.80 -7.09 23.03
N GLY A 360 -70.89 -7.36 24.35
CA GLY A 360 -71.97 -8.16 24.90
C GLY A 360 -71.61 -9.40 25.73
N ALA A 361 -71.88 -9.30 27.05
CA ALA A 361 -72.41 -10.32 27.98
C ALA A 361 -71.59 -11.61 28.21
N ASP A 362 -71.06 -11.85 29.41
CA ASP A 362 -71.76 -12.27 30.65
C ASP A 362 -72.37 -13.68 30.56
N THR A 363 -71.81 -14.63 31.31
CA THR A 363 -72.48 -15.44 32.36
C THR A 363 -71.60 -16.64 32.74
N GLY A 364 -71.45 -16.85 34.05
CA GLY A 364 -70.68 -17.94 34.62
C GLY A 364 -71.42 -19.29 34.70
N ARG A 365 -70.65 -20.33 35.05
CA ARG A 365 -71.05 -21.57 35.75
C ARG A 365 -69.74 -22.33 36.05
N GLY A 366 -69.39 -22.59 37.31
CA GLY A 366 -69.77 -23.81 38.05
C GLY A 366 -69.01 -25.00 37.47
N GLY A 367 -67.98 -25.57 38.10
CA GLY A 367 -68.00 -26.23 39.40
C GLY A 367 -67.88 -27.74 39.17
N HIS A 368 -66.73 -28.32 39.54
CA HIS A 368 -66.53 -29.61 40.25
C HIS A 368 -65.05 -30.00 40.25
#